data_AF-A0A563BDZ3-F1
#
_entry.id   AF-A0A563BDZ3-F1
#
_cell.length_a   1.000
_cell.length_b   1.000
_cell.length_c   1.000
_cell.angle_alpha   90.00
_cell.angle_beta   90.00
_cell.angle_gamma   90.00
#
_symmetry.space_group_name_H-M   'P 1'
#
loop_
_entity.id
_entity.type
_entity.pdbx_description
1 polymer ?
#
loop_
_entity_poly.entity_id
_entity_poly.type
_entity_poly.pdbx_seq_one_letter_code
_entity_poly.pdbx_strand_id
1 'polypeptide(L)'
;MYFENLSEIPALASAYSSTIFNLEKNPNIRATYLIEPDEKDNHKIPVEAIREILTHLNSIQTSDIFVVINHAETLTPSATSALLKTLEEPKNHYHLALFTKNPNRLLDTIRSRSTIFYLKEKDYLKTTPEADPKIFELAKKLLVVSAKDLPALADEIIKSTPKTNPNFFYQILDTTIELAEKSYYKTKNPVFLQKISGLIETKHLTSDFSANKKLQLVANLL
;
A
#
# COMPACT_ATOMS: atom_id res chain seq x y z
N MET A 1 1.97 17.77 -0.28
CA MET A 1 0.56 17.72 0.15
C MET A 1 0.24 16.35 0.69
N TYR A 2 -0.80 16.21 1.51
CA TYR A 2 -1.19 14.91 2.08
C TYR A 2 -2.62 14.54 1.65
N PHE A 3 -2.90 13.25 1.52
CA PHE A 3 -4.24 12.70 1.26
C PHE A 3 -4.53 11.51 2.18
N GLU A 4 -5.80 11.17 2.43
CA GLU A 4 -6.16 10.21 3.48
C GLU A 4 -6.44 8.80 2.94
N ASN A 5 -7.02 8.72 1.74
CA ASN A 5 -7.50 7.46 1.16
C ASN A 5 -7.02 7.27 -0.28
N LEU A 6 -6.74 6.02 -0.65
CA LEU A 6 -6.32 5.67 -2.02
C LEU A 6 -7.40 5.99 -3.08
N SER A 7 -8.66 6.08 -2.68
CA SER A 7 -9.78 6.47 -3.56
C SER A 7 -9.72 7.92 -4.04
N GLU A 8 -8.94 8.78 -3.36
CA GLU A 8 -8.77 10.20 -3.74
C GLU A 8 -7.79 10.37 -4.91
N ILE A 9 -6.94 9.36 -5.17
CA ILE A 9 -5.84 9.43 -6.14
C ILE A 9 -6.31 9.84 -7.55
N PRO A 10 -7.38 9.29 -8.14
CA PRO A 10 -7.83 9.70 -9.47
C PRO A 10 -8.26 11.17 -9.54
N ALA A 11 -8.99 11.65 -8.51
CA ALA A 11 -9.40 13.04 -8.43
C ALA A 11 -8.19 13.97 -8.30
N LEU A 12 -7.22 13.62 -7.44
CA LEU A 12 -5.97 14.36 -7.29
C LEU A 12 -5.15 14.36 -8.57
N ALA A 13 -5.03 13.23 -9.27
CA ALA A 13 -4.32 13.16 -10.54
C ALA A 13 -4.97 14.03 -11.62
N SER A 14 -6.31 14.11 -11.65
CA SER A 14 -7.04 14.95 -12.61
C SER A 14 -6.96 16.46 -12.31
N ALA A 15 -6.67 16.84 -11.06
CA ALA A 15 -6.63 18.24 -10.66
C ALA A 15 -5.32 18.96 -11.07
N TYR A 16 -4.29 18.20 -11.44
CA TYR A 16 -2.98 18.74 -11.82
C TYR A 16 -2.50 18.12 -13.13
N SER A 17 -1.65 18.85 -13.85
CA SER A 17 -0.97 18.30 -15.04
C SER A 17 0.08 17.24 -14.68
N SER A 18 0.76 17.41 -13.55
CA SER A 18 1.76 16.47 -13.06
C SER A 18 1.66 16.26 -11.54
N THR A 19 1.61 15.00 -11.15
CA THR A 19 1.55 14.55 -9.75
C THR A 19 2.61 13.49 -9.47
N ILE A 20 3.17 13.52 -8.26
CA ILE A 20 4.00 12.46 -7.70
C ILE A 20 3.28 11.91 -6.48
N PHE A 21 2.96 10.62 -6.48
CA PHE A 21 2.43 9.92 -5.31
C PHE A 21 3.54 9.13 -4.63
N ASN A 22 3.69 9.32 -3.31
CA ASN A 22 4.62 8.54 -2.49
C ASN A 22 4.06 7.14 -2.21
N LEU A 23 3.95 6.32 -3.25
CA LEU A 23 3.39 4.97 -3.27
C LEU A 23 4.18 4.14 -4.28
N GLU A 24 4.24 2.83 -4.10
CA GLU A 24 5.02 1.94 -4.99
C GLU A 24 4.50 1.91 -6.42
N LYS A 25 3.17 1.75 -6.54
CA LYS A 25 2.46 1.58 -7.80
C LYS A 25 1.12 2.28 -7.73
N ASN A 26 0.59 2.59 -8.90
CA ASN A 26 -0.76 3.08 -9.09
C ASN A 26 -1.81 2.05 -8.63
N PRO A 27 -2.64 2.38 -7.63
CA PRO A 27 -3.68 1.46 -7.17
C PRO A 27 -5.01 1.61 -7.95
N ASN A 28 -5.35 2.83 -8.40
CA ASN A 28 -6.74 3.18 -8.72
C ASN A 28 -6.93 4.09 -9.95
N ILE A 29 -5.87 4.65 -10.54
CA ILE A 29 -6.01 5.45 -11.77
C ILE A 29 -6.22 4.49 -12.93
N ARG A 30 -7.31 4.69 -13.68
CA ARG A 30 -7.51 4.02 -14.97
C ARG A 30 -6.58 4.67 -16.00
N ALA A 31 -5.36 4.14 -16.10
CA ALA A 31 -4.33 4.66 -16.98
C ALA A 31 -4.70 4.45 -18.45
N THR A 32 -4.56 5.50 -19.27
CA THR A 32 -4.55 5.38 -20.73
C THR A 32 -3.24 4.75 -21.19
N TYR A 33 -2.14 5.18 -20.57
CA TYR A 33 -0.81 4.62 -20.76
C TYR A 33 -0.20 4.29 -19.40
N LEU A 34 0.26 3.06 -19.24
CA LEU A 34 0.97 2.59 -18.05
C LEU A 34 2.41 2.25 -18.42
N ILE A 35 3.35 2.83 -17.70
CA ILE A 35 4.79 2.55 -17.82
C ILE A 35 5.24 1.82 -16.58
N GLU A 36 5.83 0.66 -16.79
CA GLU A 36 6.52 -0.13 -15.78
C GLU A 36 8.01 -0.24 -16.16
N PRO A 37 8.90 -0.51 -15.19
CA PRO A 37 10.28 -0.84 -15.48
C PRO A 37 10.38 -2.12 -16.32
N ASP A 38 11.33 -2.17 -17.24
CA ASP A 38 11.58 -3.39 -18.03
C ASP A 38 12.36 -4.39 -17.18
N GLU A 39 11.80 -5.60 -17.00
CA GLU A 39 12.45 -6.70 -16.29
C GLU A 39 13.77 -7.12 -16.96
N LYS A 40 13.90 -6.92 -18.28
CA LYS A 40 15.09 -7.29 -19.07
C LYS A 40 16.18 -6.23 -19.02
N ASP A 41 15.82 -4.96 -18.81
CA ASP A 41 16.76 -3.83 -18.79
C ASP A 41 17.03 -3.33 -17.37
N ASN A 42 17.49 -4.26 -16.52
CA ASN A 42 17.92 -3.97 -15.14
C ASN A 42 16.87 -3.21 -14.30
N HIS A 43 15.58 -3.49 -14.53
CA HIS A 43 14.46 -2.81 -13.86
C HIS A 43 14.50 -1.29 -14.02
N LYS A 44 14.93 -0.79 -15.19
CA LYS A 44 14.93 0.64 -15.53
C LYS A 44 13.83 0.97 -16.53
N ILE A 45 13.46 2.24 -16.58
CA ILE A 45 12.56 2.78 -17.60
C ILE A 45 13.41 3.50 -18.66
N PRO A 46 13.53 2.94 -19.88
CA PRO A 46 14.32 3.53 -20.95
C PRO A 46 13.62 4.74 -21.57
N VAL A 47 14.38 5.54 -22.33
CA VAL A 47 13.86 6.77 -22.94
C VAL A 47 12.87 6.48 -24.07
N GLU A 48 13.02 5.33 -24.73
CA GLU A 48 12.17 4.85 -25.82
C GLU A 48 10.72 4.68 -25.34
N ALA A 49 10.51 4.08 -24.16
CA ALA A 49 9.19 3.90 -23.55
C ALA A 49 8.48 5.25 -23.30
N ILE A 50 9.23 6.27 -22.87
CA ILE A 50 8.70 7.62 -22.72
C ILE A 50 8.35 8.21 -24.08
N ARG A 51 9.26 8.14 -25.05
CA ARG A 51 9.08 8.76 -26.37
C ARG A 51 7.89 8.19 -27.12
N GLU A 52 7.66 6.88 -27.05
CA GLU A 52 6.52 6.21 -27.66
C GLU A 52 5.19 6.77 -27.16
N ILE A 53 5.09 7.05 -25.86
CA ILE A 53 3.87 7.66 -25.32
C ILE A 53 3.75 9.10 -25.79
N LEU A 54 4.84 9.88 -25.70
CA LEU A 54 4.84 11.30 -26.10
C LEU A 54 4.45 11.51 -27.57
N THR A 55 4.75 10.57 -28.47
CA THR A 55 4.27 10.65 -29.87
C THR A 55 2.76 10.51 -29.95
N HIS A 56 2.16 9.63 -29.14
CA HIS A 56 0.70 9.45 -29.08
C HIS A 56 -0.01 10.64 -28.38
N LEU A 57 0.69 11.39 -27.53
CA LEU A 57 0.17 12.61 -26.90
C LEU A 57 0.16 13.83 -27.84
N ASN A 58 0.57 13.69 -29.11
CA ASN A 58 0.57 14.81 -30.08
C ASN A 58 -0.76 15.04 -30.79
N SER A 59 -1.71 14.11 -30.68
CA SER A 59 -3.05 14.25 -31.24
C SER A 59 -3.92 15.21 -30.42
N ILE A 60 -4.84 15.95 -31.06
CA ILE A 60 -5.87 16.72 -30.34
C ILE A 60 -6.82 15.71 -29.67
N GLN A 61 -7.08 15.89 -28.37
CA GLN A 61 -7.89 14.96 -27.59
C GLN A 61 -9.05 15.73 -26.94
N THR A 62 -10.23 15.09 -26.91
CA THR A 62 -11.46 15.63 -26.32
C THR A 62 -11.74 15.06 -24.93
N SER A 63 -10.93 14.13 -24.45
CA SER A 63 -11.06 13.47 -23.15
C SER A 63 -9.73 13.43 -22.42
N ASP A 64 -9.79 13.37 -21.09
CA ASP A 64 -8.60 13.28 -20.24
C ASP A 64 -7.80 11.99 -20.50
N ILE A 65 -6.49 12.16 -20.63
CA ILE A 65 -5.50 11.12 -20.81
C ILE A 65 -4.64 11.05 -19.57
N PHE A 66 -4.63 9.86 -18.96
CA PHE A 66 -3.80 9.57 -17.80
C PHE A 66 -2.57 8.76 -18.23
N VAL A 67 -1.40 9.35 -18.06
CA VAL A 67 -0.11 8.67 -18.20
C VAL A 67 0.40 8.33 -16.81
N VAL A 68 0.50 7.04 -16.51
CA VAL A 68 0.93 6.54 -15.22
C VAL A 68 2.31 5.91 -15.35
N ILE A 69 3.23 6.30 -14.47
CA ILE A 69 4.58 5.74 -14.41
C ILE A 69 4.79 5.16 -13.02
N ASN A 70 4.89 3.83 -12.94
CA ASN A 70 5.20 3.13 -11.70
C ASN A 70 6.71 3.00 -11.50
N HIS A 71 7.15 2.99 -10.24
CA HIS A 71 8.57 3.00 -9.87
C HIS A 71 9.36 4.12 -10.57
N ALA A 72 8.83 5.34 -10.58
CA ALA A 72 9.41 6.46 -11.33
C ALA A 72 10.88 6.75 -10.96
N GLU A 73 11.36 6.33 -9.79
CA GLU A 73 12.78 6.39 -9.41
C GLU A 73 13.72 5.60 -10.33
N THR A 74 13.21 4.69 -11.15
CA THR A 74 13.98 3.86 -12.08
C THR A 74 14.08 4.47 -13.48
N LEU A 75 13.51 5.66 -13.69
CA LEU A 75 13.68 6.44 -14.91
C LEU A 75 15.16 6.68 -15.18
N THR A 76 15.59 6.32 -16.40
CA THR A 76 16.92 6.71 -16.86
C THR A 76 17.04 8.24 -16.94
N PRO A 77 18.25 8.81 -16.83
CA PRO A 77 18.45 10.25 -16.98
C PRO A 77 17.92 10.79 -18.31
N SER A 78 18.07 10.01 -19.39
CA SER A 78 17.53 10.31 -20.72
C SER A 78 16.00 10.27 -20.76
N ALA A 79 15.36 9.28 -20.12
CA ALA A 79 13.91 9.21 -19.97
C ALA A 79 13.35 10.43 -19.19
N THR A 80 14.00 10.79 -18.09
CA THR A 80 13.65 11.98 -17.31
C THR A 80 13.72 13.24 -18.17
N SER A 81 14.80 13.40 -18.93
CA SER A 81 14.99 14.58 -19.79
C SER A 81 13.93 14.69 -20.89
N ALA A 82 13.46 13.56 -21.42
CA ALA A 82 12.35 13.53 -22.36
C ALA A 82 11.01 13.94 -21.71
N LEU A 83 10.75 13.53 -20.47
CA LEU A 83 9.56 13.94 -19.71
C LEU A 83 9.55 15.44 -19.39
N LEU A 84 10.71 16.05 -19.12
CA LEU A 84 10.80 17.47 -18.73
C LEU A 84 10.12 18.41 -19.74
N LYS A 85 10.25 18.15 -21.03
CA LYS A 85 9.58 18.95 -22.07
C LYS A 85 8.05 18.96 -21.91
N THR A 86 7.49 17.80 -21.54
CA THR A 86 6.04 17.63 -21.33
C THR A 86 5.59 18.24 -20.00
N LEU A 87 6.46 18.24 -19.00
CA LEU A 87 6.21 18.88 -17.70
C LEU A 87 6.25 20.40 -17.77
N GLU A 88 7.05 20.97 -18.67
CA GLU A 88 7.18 22.42 -18.86
C GLU A 88 6.01 23.02 -19.65
N GLU A 89 5.51 22.31 -20.65
CA GLU A 89 4.37 22.71 -21.47
C GLU A 89 3.27 21.64 -21.43
N PRO A 90 2.55 21.49 -20.30
CA PRO A 90 1.50 20.51 -20.18
C PRO A 90 0.35 20.87 -21.12
N LYS A 91 -0.04 19.91 -21.96
CA LYS A 91 -1.22 20.06 -22.82
C LYS A 91 -2.50 19.91 -22.01
N ASN A 92 -3.57 20.58 -22.43
CA ASN A 92 -4.90 20.40 -21.85
C ASN A 92 -5.34 18.94 -21.97
N HIS A 93 -5.99 18.41 -20.93
CA HIS A 93 -6.45 17.01 -20.81
C HIS A 93 -5.35 15.97 -20.58
N TYR A 94 -4.10 16.37 -20.33
CA TYR A 94 -3.03 15.41 -20.03
C TYR A 94 -2.65 15.46 -18.56
N HIS A 95 -2.72 14.30 -17.93
CA HIS A 95 -2.40 14.11 -16.52
C HIS A 95 -1.30 13.07 -16.38
N LEU A 96 -0.13 13.52 -15.94
CA LEU A 96 1.00 12.65 -15.59
C LEU A 96 0.93 12.30 -14.10
N ALA A 97 0.92 11.01 -13.79
CA ALA A 97 0.97 10.50 -12.43
C ALA A 97 2.18 9.57 -12.24
N LEU A 98 3.15 10.03 -11.45
CA LEU A 98 4.38 9.33 -11.12
C LEU A 98 4.20 8.65 -9.75
N PHE A 99 4.51 7.37 -9.64
CA PHE A 99 4.47 6.60 -8.39
C PHE A 99 5.88 6.19 -7.98
N THR A 100 6.28 6.52 -6.76
CA THR A 100 7.56 6.10 -6.18
C THR A 100 7.48 6.01 -4.65
N LYS A 101 8.18 5.06 -4.02
CA LYS A 101 8.35 5.03 -2.55
C LYS A 101 9.36 6.06 -2.05
N ASN A 102 10.16 6.64 -2.94
CA ASN A 102 11.25 7.52 -2.58
C ASN A 102 11.27 8.74 -3.50
N PRO A 103 10.35 9.72 -3.31
CA PRO A 103 10.31 10.94 -4.12
C PRO A 103 11.67 11.63 -4.23
N ASN A 104 12.48 11.60 -3.16
CA ASN A 104 13.82 12.20 -3.13
C ASN A 104 14.83 11.58 -4.12
N ARG A 105 14.57 10.36 -4.64
CA ARG A 105 15.39 9.74 -5.69
C ARG A 105 15.05 10.24 -7.10
N LEU A 106 13.90 10.87 -7.28
CA LEU A 106 13.59 11.56 -8.52
C LEU A 106 14.46 12.80 -8.66
N LEU A 107 14.81 13.13 -9.90
CA LEU A 107 15.56 14.34 -10.20
C LEU A 107 14.80 15.59 -9.74
N ASP A 108 15.53 16.54 -9.16
CA ASP A 108 14.97 17.79 -8.62
C ASP A 108 14.12 18.55 -9.66
N THR A 109 14.45 18.43 -10.94
CA THR A 109 13.75 19.06 -12.05
C THR A 109 12.34 18.51 -12.29
N ILE A 110 12.10 17.22 -12.03
CA ILE A 110 10.75 16.63 -12.05
C ILE A 110 9.99 17.07 -10.80
N ARG A 111 10.63 16.98 -9.63
CA ARG A 111 10.02 17.31 -8.33
C ARG A 111 9.55 18.75 -8.26
N SER A 112 10.32 19.70 -8.78
CA SER A 112 9.97 21.13 -8.74
C SER A 112 8.78 21.49 -9.63
N ARG A 113 8.47 20.65 -10.63
CA ARG A 113 7.37 20.85 -11.60
C ARG A 113 6.15 19.97 -11.33
N SER A 114 6.17 19.18 -10.25
CA SER A 114 5.12 18.22 -9.96
C SER A 114 4.58 18.43 -8.55
N THR A 115 3.28 18.27 -8.36
CA THR A 115 2.69 18.30 -7.03
C THR A 115 2.92 16.97 -6.34
N ILE A 116 3.64 16.98 -5.21
CA ILE A 116 3.94 15.77 -4.45
C ILE A 116 2.84 15.50 -3.42
N PHE A 117 2.26 14.31 -3.48
CA PHE A 117 1.26 13.79 -2.58
C PHE A 117 1.83 12.64 -1.74
N TYR A 118 1.74 12.80 -0.43
CA TYR A 118 2.08 11.78 0.54
C TYR A 118 0.78 11.20 1.06
N LEU A 119 0.62 9.89 1.02
CA LEU A 119 -0.46 9.26 1.76
C LEU A 119 -0.19 9.60 3.23
N LYS A 120 -1.17 10.21 3.92
CA LYS A 120 -1.09 10.30 5.37
C LYS A 120 -0.94 8.86 5.83
N GLU A 121 0.18 8.56 6.46
CA GLU A 121 0.19 7.43 7.38
C GLU A 121 -1.04 7.67 8.25
N LYS A 122 -2.04 6.77 8.18
CA LYS A 122 -3.09 6.75 9.19
C LYS A 122 -2.31 6.86 10.49
N ASP A 123 -2.69 7.79 11.38
CA ASP A 123 -2.07 7.86 12.70
C ASP A 123 -2.45 6.53 13.36
N TYR A 124 -1.67 5.48 13.07
CA TYR A 124 -2.02 4.08 13.30
C TYR A 124 -2.23 3.89 14.80
N LEU A 125 -1.72 4.81 15.62
CA LEU A 125 -1.85 4.87 17.05
C LEU A 125 -3.21 5.39 17.56
N LYS A 126 -3.99 6.10 16.73
CA LYS A 126 -5.24 6.79 17.12
C LYS A 126 -6.49 6.33 16.40
N THR A 127 -6.39 5.78 15.19
CA THR A 127 -7.57 5.25 14.49
C THR A 127 -8.03 3.95 15.13
N THR A 128 -9.34 3.71 15.21
CA THR A 128 -9.83 2.35 15.51
C THR A 128 -9.65 1.52 14.23
N PRO A 129 -9.15 0.27 14.30
CA PRO A 129 -9.12 -0.62 13.14
C PRO A 129 -10.50 -0.66 12.47
N GLU A 130 -10.56 -0.38 11.16
CA GLU A 130 -11.76 -0.64 10.34
C GLU A 130 -11.90 -2.14 10.16
N ALA A 131 -12.44 -2.80 11.17
CA ALA A 131 -12.71 -4.22 11.18
C ALA A 131 -14.21 -4.46 11.35
N ASP A 132 -14.69 -5.56 10.76
CA ASP A 132 -16.02 -6.07 11.07
C ASP A 132 -16.17 -6.18 12.61
N PRO A 133 -17.32 -5.79 13.20
CA PRO A 133 -17.51 -5.78 14.65
C PRO A 133 -17.12 -7.10 15.33
N LYS A 134 -17.34 -8.23 14.66
CA LYS A 134 -16.99 -9.57 15.16
C LYS A 134 -15.49 -9.83 15.11
N ILE A 135 -14.81 -9.39 14.05
CA ILE A 135 -13.34 -9.46 13.94
C ILE A 135 -12.71 -8.64 15.06
N PHE A 136 -13.21 -7.43 15.28
CA PHE A 136 -12.69 -6.54 16.30
C PHE A 136 -12.89 -7.09 17.72
N GLU A 137 -14.04 -7.70 18.00
CA GLU A 137 -14.31 -8.36 19.28
C GLU A 137 -13.35 -9.52 19.54
N LEU A 138 -13.17 -10.41 18.55
CA LEU A 138 -12.27 -11.56 18.66
C LEU A 138 -10.80 -11.12 18.78
N ALA A 139 -10.39 -10.07 18.07
CA ALA A 139 -9.05 -9.52 18.17
C ALA A 139 -8.76 -8.94 19.56
N LYS A 140 -9.73 -8.24 20.16
CA LYS A 140 -9.62 -7.77 21.56
C LYS A 140 -9.49 -8.92 22.54
N LYS A 141 -10.32 -9.96 22.41
CA LYS A 141 -10.24 -11.16 23.24
C LYS A 141 -8.85 -11.80 23.10
N LEU A 142 -8.34 -11.95 21.87
CA LEU A 142 -7.05 -12.57 21.59
C LEU A 142 -5.87 -11.77 22.14
N LEU A 143 -5.96 -10.44 22.11
CA LEU A 143 -4.92 -9.57 22.69
C LEU A 143 -4.74 -9.83 24.19
N VAL A 144 -5.85 -9.92 24.94
CA VAL A 144 -5.83 -9.99 26.42
C VAL A 144 -5.95 -11.40 27.00
N VAL A 145 -6.13 -12.43 26.16
CA VAL A 145 -6.34 -13.80 26.61
C VAL A 145 -5.16 -14.32 27.45
N SER A 146 -5.49 -15.10 28.47
CA SER A 146 -4.53 -15.82 29.31
C SER A 146 -4.10 -17.13 28.64
N ALA A 147 -2.91 -17.64 28.99
CA ALA A 147 -2.44 -18.94 28.50
C ALA A 147 -3.43 -20.08 28.76
N LYS A 148 -4.20 -20.01 29.86
CA LYS A 148 -5.21 -21.01 30.23
C LYS A 148 -6.41 -21.02 29.30
N ASP A 149 -6.87 -19.84 28.87
CA ASP A 149 -8.10 -19.68 28.08
C ASP A 149 -7.85 -19.64 26.57
N LEU A 150 -6.58 -19.49 26.17
CA LEU A 150 -6.16 -19.42 24.77
C LEU A 150 -6.63 -20.61 23.92
N PRO A 151 -6.59 -21.88 24.37
CA PRO A 151 -7.08 -22.99 23.56
C PRO A 151 -8.57 -22.91 23.24
N ALA A 152 -9.39 -22.44 24.20
CA ALA A 152 -10.82 -22.29 24.01
C ALA A 152 -11.15 -21.14 23.05
N LEU A 153 -10.44 -20.02 23.17
CA LEU A 153 -10.59 -18.89 22.25
C LEU A 153 -10.13 -19.26 20.82
N ALA A 154 -9.05 -20.04 20.68
CA ALA A 154 -8.61 -20.54 19.39
C ALA A 154 -9.70 -21.37 18.70
N ASP A 155 -10.41 -22.23 19.45
CA ASP A 155 -11.56 -22.97 18.92
C ASP A 155 -12.72 -22.06 18.49
N GLU A 156 -13.03 -21.03 19.29
CA GLU A 156 -14.06 -20.03 18.96
C GLU A 156 -13.75 -19.31 17.64
N ILE A 157 -12.50 -18.87 17.45
CA ILE A 157 -12.04 -18.16 16.25
C ILE A 157 -12.19 -19.05 15.00
N ILE A 158 -11.74 -20.30 15.08
CA ILE A 158 -11.82 -21.22 13.93
C ILE A 158 -13.27 -21.55 13.58
N LYS A 159 -14.13 -21.81 14.57
CA LYS A 159 -15.56 -22.07 14.33
C LYS A 159 -16.32 -20.86 13.82
N SER A 160 -15.88 -19.66 14.20
CA SER A 160 -16.50 -18.41 13.80
C SER A 160 -16.14 -17.96 12.38
N THR A 161 -15.18 -18.62 11.73
CA THR A 161 -14.68 -18.30 10.38
C THR A 161 -15.75 -18.65 9.34
N PRO A 162 -16.37 -17.66 8.66
CA PRO A 162 -17.39 -17.91 7.66
C PRO A 162 -16.79 -18.55 6.40
N LYS A 163 -17.50 -19.52 5.79
CA LYS A 163 -17.08 -20.12 4.50
C LYS A 163 -16.97 -19.09 3.37
N THR A 164 -17.71 -17.99 3.47
CA THR A 164 -17.73 -16.88 2.51
C THR A 164 -16.54 -15.93 2.65
N ASN A 165 -15.82 -15.96 3.78
CA ASN A 165 -14.65 -15.12 4.02
C ASN A 165 -13.46 -15.99 4.49
N PRO A 166 -12.68 -16.57 3.56
CA PRO A 166 -11.52 -17.40 3.91
C PRO A 166 -10.41 -16.61 4.63
N ASN A 167 -10.41 -15.28 4.50
CA ASN A 167 -9.42 -14.38 5.11
C ASN A 167 -9.78 -13.95 6.54
N PHE A 168 -10.96 -14.30 7.05
CA PHE A 168 -11.47 -13.87 8.35
C PHE A 168 -10.48 -14.14 9.50
N PHE A 169 -9.82 -15.30 9.49
CA PHE A 169 -8.78 -15.64 10.46
C PHE A 169 -7.59 -14.66 10.41
N TYR A 170 -7.08 -14.37 9.21
CA TYR A 170 -5.93 -13.48 9.04
C TYR A 170 -6.29 -12.02 9.39
N GLN A 171 -7.52 -11.60 9.10
CA GLN A 171 -8.02 -10.29 9.50
C GLN A 171 -8.05 -10.14 11.03
N ILE A 172 -8.39 -11.19 11.78
CA ILE A 172 -8.29 -11.19 13.25
C ILE A 172 -6.84 -11.04 13.69
N LEU A 173 -5.90 -11.78 13.09
CA LEU A 173 -4.47 -11.66 13.43
C LEU A 173 -3.95 -10.24 13.17
N ASP A 174 -4.24 -9.69 11.99
CA ASP A 174 -3.79 -8.36 11.59
C ASP A 174 -4.37 -7.28 12.52
N THR A 175 -5.66 -7.38 12.84
CA THR A 175 -6.32 -6.48 13.81
C THR A 175 -5.70 -6.61 15.21
N THR A 176 -5.34 -7.84 15.62
CA THR A 176 -4.73 -8.09 16.94
C THR A 176 -3.31 -7.53 17.01
N ILE A 177 -2.51 -7.71 15.95
CA ILE A 177 -1.16 -7.13 15.82
C ILE A 177 -1.26 -5.61 15.91
N GLU A 178 -2.17 -5.01 15.14
CA GLU A 178 -2.37 -3.56 15.14
C GLU A 178 -2.73 -3.05 16.55
N LEU A 179 -3.65 -3.73 17.25
CA LEU A 179 -3.99 -3.37 18.63
C LEU A 179 -2.82 -3.55 19.62
N ALA A 180 -2.01 -4.60 19.45
CA ALA A 180 -0.83 -4.85 20.27
C ALA A 180 0.24 -3.78 20.06
N GLU A 181 0.49 -3.37 18.81
CA GLU A 181 1.42 -2.29 18.48
C GLU A 181 0.99 -0.99 19.13
N LYS A 182 -0.29 -0.59 18.98
CA LYS A 182 -0.84 0.61 19.63
C LYS A 182 -0.70 0.55 21.15
N SER A 183 -0.95 -0.61 21.73
CA SER A 183 -0.84 -0.82 23.19
C SER A 183 0.61 -0.71 23.65
N TYR A 184 1.56 -1.29 22.90
CA TYR A 184 2.99 -1.13 23.16
C TYR A 184 3.42 0.34 23.06
N TYR A 185 3.03 1.06 22.01
CA TYR A 185 3.40 2.46 21.84
C TYR A 185 2.94 3.34 23.02
N LYS A 186 1.74 3.07 23.55
CA LYS A 186 1.16 3.81 24.68
C LYS A 186 1.74 3.41 26.03
N THR A 187 1.95 2.11 26.27
CA THR A 187 2.30 1.58 27.60
C THR A 187 3.79 1.26 27.77
N LYS A 188 4.52 1.09 26.66
CA LYS A 188 5.88 0.55 26.60
C LYS A 188 6.04 -0.83 27.23
N ASN A 189 4.95 -1.59 27.36
CA ASN A 189 4.98 -2.94 27.93
C ASN A 189 5.48 -3.97 26.90
N PRO A 190 6.62 -4.65 27.13
CA PRO A 190 7.22 -5.59 26.17
C PRO A 190 6.40 -6.87 25.93
N VAL A 191 5.43 -7.20 26.79
CA VAL A 191 4.52 -8.34 26.58
C VAL A 191 3.77 -8.22 25.25
N PHE A 192 3.46 -6.99 24.81
CA PHE A 192 2.85 -6.77 23.50
C PHE A 192 3.77 -7.13 22.35
N LEU A 193 5.08 -6.90 22.46
CA LEU A 193 6.05 -7.29 21.43
C LEU A 193 6.15 -8.81 21.30
N GLN A 194 6.17 -9.55 22.42
CA GLN A 194 6.18 -11.01 22.41
C GLN A 194 4.93 -11.57 21.72
N LYS A 195 3.75 -11.01 22.04
CA LYS A 195 2.49 -11.37 21.36
C LYS A 195 2.53 -11.04 19.87
N ILE A 196 3.06 -9.88 19.47
CA ILE A 196 3.21 -9.52 18.04
C ILE A 196 4.06 -10.55 17.30
N SER A 197 5.23 -10.90 17.84
CA SER A 197 6.10 -11.91 17.24
C SER A 197 5.39 -13.26 17.06
N GLY A 198 4.67 -13.72 18.08
CA GLY A 198 3.90 -14.96 18.01
C GLY A 198 2.76 -14.94 16.99
N LEU A 199 2.07 -13.79 16.85
CA LEU A 199 1.00 -13.60 15.85
C LEU A 199 1.56 -13.59 14.43
N ILE A 200 2.71 -12.95 14.20
CA ILE A 200 3.39 -12.93 12.90
C ILE A 200 3.82 -14.35 12.50
N GLU A 201 4.42 -15.10 13.44
CA GLU A 201 4.85 -16.48 13.18
C GLU A 201 3.66 -17.39 12.87
N THR A 202 2.56 -17.24 13.63
CA THR A 202 1.30 -17.96 13.36
C THR A 202 0.79 -17.66 11.95
N LYS A 203 0.81 -16.39 11.54
CA LYS A 203 0.37 -15.97 10.20
C LYS A 203 1.22 -16.64 9.12
N HIS A 204 2.54 -16.53 9.21
CA HIS A 204 3.50 -17.11 8.26
C HIS A 204 3.33 -18.63 8.13
N LEU A 205 3.29 -19.36 9.25
CA LEU A 205 3.16 -20.83 9.23
C LEU A 205 1.82 -21.30 8.64
N THR A 206 0.76 -20.52 8.83
CA THR A 206 -0.59 -20.90 8.36
C THR A 206 -0.88 -20.44 6.93
N SER A 207 -0.29 -19.34 6.46
CA SER A 207 -0.42 -18.87 5.07
C SER A 207 0.47 -19.68 4.12
N ASP A 208 1.72 -19.91 4.49
CA ASP A 208 2.75 -20.37 3.54
C ASP A 208 2.87 -21.89 3.55
N PHE A 209 2.61 -22.52 4.70
CA PHE A 209 2.74 -23.97 4.88
C PHE A 209 1.40 -24.68 5.13
N SER A 210 0.28 -23.95 5.04
CA SER A 210 -1.07 -24.48 5.33
C SER A 210 -1.16 -25.21 6.68
N ALA A 211 -0.34 -24.79 7.66
CA ALA A 211 -0.30 -25.43 8.97
C ALA A 211 -1.64 -25.26 9.71
N ASN A 212 -1.88 -26.13 10.69
CA ASN A 212 -3.12 -26.09 11.47
C ASN A 212 -3.22 -24.79 12.27
N LYS A 213 -4.16 -23.93 11.87
CA LYS A 213 -4.38 -22.59 12.44
C LYS A 213 -4.55 -22.58 13.96
N LYS A 214 -5.29 -23.55 14.51
CA LYS A 214 -5.50 -23.65 15.97
C LYS A 214 -4.21 -23.98 16.69
N LEU A 215 -3.50 -25.02 16.23
CA LEU A 215 -2.27 -25.47 16.87
C LEU A 215 -1.20 -24.38 16.83
N GLN A 216 -1.05 -23.69 15.69
CA GLN A 216 -0.08 -22.61 15.56
C GLN A 216 -0.43 -21.41 16.45
N LEU A 217 -1.72 -21.05 16.53
CA LEU A 217 -2.14 -19.95 17.39
C LEU A 217 -1.86 -20.23 18.87
N VAL A 218 -2.11 -21.46 19.33
CA VAL A 218 -1.82 -21.85 20.71
C VAL A 218 -0.32 -21.95 20.96
N ALA A 219 0.43 -22.59 20.06
CA ALA A 219 1.86 -22.81 20.24
C ALA A 219 2.68 -21.52 20.29
N ASN A 220 2.31 -20.50 19.50
CA ASN A 220 3.09 -19.27 19.36
C ASN A 220 2.64 -18.15 20.31
N LEU A 221 1.55 -18.33 21.07
CA LEU A 221 1.03 -17.31 22.00
C LEU A 221 0.98 -17.78 23.47
N LEU A 222 1.46 -18.98 23.76
CA LEU A 222 1.77 -19.48 25.11
C LEU A 222 3.09 -18.88 25.62
#